data_AF-A0A183P8Q4-F1
#
_entry.id   AF-A0A183P8Q4-F1
#
_cell.length_a   1.000
_cell.length_b   1.000
_cell.length_c   1.000
_cell.angle_alpha   90.00
_cell.angle_beta   90.00
_cell.angle_gamma   90.00
#
_symmetry.space_group_name_H-M   'P 1'
#
loop_
_entity.id
_entity.type
_entity.pdbx_description
1 polymer ?
#
loop_
_entity_poly.entity_id
_entity_poly.type
_entity_poly.pdbx_seq_one_letter_code
_entity_poly.pdbx_strand_id
1 'polypeptide(L)'
;MAKVGRGLQIPLSWIPGRDGFCPAGAVSVDNICVARSKHSGELLPGKLVPMNGKCYCPYGGAELESYDYEVLCESFIPGSCKGYRWERAFDGDVPKNAIVAGIAKDGEPLYIVKGVVNDETCFGKLHEGHSCAYLPWGGKEYSVNEYDVLVWQKH
;
A
#
# COMPACT_ATOMS: atom_id res chain seq x y z
N MET A 1 -4.19 5.90 -14.32
CA MET A 1 -4.66 6.98 -15.20
C MET A 1 -5.87 6.51 -16.03
N ALA A 2 -7.11 6.90 -15.74
CA ALA A 2 -8.29 6.51 -16.52
C ALA A 2 -8.60 7.53 -17.63
N LYS A 3 -9.03 7.11 -18.82
CA LYS A 3 -9.41 8.04 -19.90
C LYS A 3 -10.84 8.53 -19.66
N VAL A 4 -11.04 9.84 -19.61
CA VAL A 4 -12.36 10.46 -19.48
C VAL A 4 -12.57 11.41 -20.66
N GLY A 5 -13.39 11.00 -21.62
CA GLY A 5 -13.51 11.71 -22.90
C GLY A 5 -12.16 11.75 -23.65
N ARG A 6 -11.59 12.95 -23.82
CA ARG A 6 -10.25 13.17 -24.40
C ARG A 6 -9.15 13.39 -23.34
N GLY A 7 -9.52 13.45 -22.06
CA GLY A 7 -8.62 13.71 -20.94
C GLY A 7 -8.18 12.46 -20.18
N LEU A 8 -7.33 12.67 -19.18
CA LEU A 8 -6.73 11.64 -18.32
C LEU A 8 -6.99 11.98 -16.86
N GLN A 9 -7.65 11.07 -16.13
CA GLN A 9 -7.82 11.13 -14.68
C GLN A 9 -6.72 10.34 -14.00
N ILE A 10 -6.03 10.92 -13.02
CA ILE A 10 -5.09 10.19 -12.16
C ILE A 10 -5.88 9.76 -10.92
N PRO A 11 -6.16 8.47 -10.74
CA PRO A 11 -7.18 8.02 -9.78
C PRO A 11 -6.67 7.94 -8.34
N LEU A 12 -5.35 8.06 -8.11
CA LEU A 12 -4.74 7.84 -6.81
C LEU A 12 -3.74 8.95 -6.49
N SER A 13 -3.73 9.37 -5.23
CA SER A 13 -2.81 10.38 -4.70
C SER A 13 -2.36 10.01 -3.29
N TRP A 14 -1.11 10.36 -2.95
CA TRP A 14 -0.59 10.22 -1.60
C TRP A 14 -0.83 11.53 -0.85
N ILE A 15 -1.57 11.45 0.26
CA ILE A 15 -1.94 12.60 1.07
C ILE A 15 -1.18 12.53 2.39
N PRO A 16 -0.35 13.54 2.74
CA PRO A 16 0.33 13.58 4.03
C PRO A 16 -0.67 13.56 5.19
N GLY A 17 -0.34 12.80 6.23
CA GLY A 17 -1.14 12.67 7.43
C GLY A 17 -0.28 12.44 8.67
N ARG A 18 -0.90 12.66 9.83
CA ARG A 18 -0.28 12.44 11.12
C ARG A 18 -1.31 12.02 12.18
N ASP A 19 -0.87 11.31 13.21
CA ASP A 19 -1.62 11.11 14.46
C ASP A 19 -3.04 10.53 14.24
N GLY A 20 -3.17 9.61 13.29
CA GLY A 20 -4.44 8.95 12.96
C GLY A 20 -5.31 9.69 11.96
N PHE A 21 -4.86 10.84 11.44
CA PHE A 21 -5.53 11.49 10.32
C PHE A 21 -5.67 10.53 9.13
N CYS A 22 -6.92 10.31 8.74
CA CYS A 22 -7.30 9.47 7.61
C CYS A 22 -8.24 10.28 6.70
N PRO A 23 -7.80 10.69 5.49
CA PRO A 23 -8.62 11.48 4.59
C PRO A 23 -9.81 10.71 4.03
N ALA A 24 -10.85 11.45 3.63
CA ALA A 24 -11.93 10.88 2.83
C ALA A 24 -11.38 10.29 1.53
N GLY A 25 -11.88 9.11 1.12
CA GLY A 25 -11.41 8.40 -0.05
C GLY A 25 -10.12 7.60 0.15
N ALA A 26 -9.63 7.45 1.39
CA ALA A 26 -8.54 6.51 1.68
C ALA A 26 -8.87 5.09 1.19
N VAL A 27 -7.90 4.45 0.53
CA VAL A 27 -7.98 3.03 0.15
C VAL A 27 -7.88 2.20 1.44
N SER A 28 -8.96 1.55 1.82
CA SER A 28 -9.06 0.87 3.12
C SER A 28 -9.88 -0.43 3.09
N VAL A 29 -9.65 -1.27 4.10
CA VAL A 29 -10.43 -2.47 4.45
C VAL A 29 -10.51 -2.51 5.97
N ASP A 30 -11.71 -2.73 6.54
CA ASP A 30 -11.94 -2.87 8.00
C ASP A 30 -11.29 -1.77 8.87
N ASN A 31 -11.39 -0.51 8.44
CA ASN A 31 -10.78 0.68 9.07
C ASN A 31 -9.24 0.74 9.04
N ILE A 32 -8.60 -0.23 8.40
CA ILE A 32 -7.16 -0.21 8.12
C ILE A 32 -6.97 0.41 6.74
N CYS A 33 -6.05 1.36 6.62
CA CYS A 33 -5.83 2.11 5.38
C CYS A 33 -4.46 1.83 4.78
N VAL A 34 -4.36 1.86 3.46
CA VAL A 34 -3.08 1.81 2.75
C VAL A 34 -2.32 3.10 3.04
N ALA A 35 -1.13 2.97 3.61
CA ALA A 35 -0.26 4.09 3.91
C ALA A 35 1.18 3.77 3.53
N ARG A 36 2.04 4.78 3.55
CA ARG A 36 3.49 4.60 3.51
C ARG A 36 4.17 5.57 4.47
N SER A 37 5.31 5.16 5.01
CA SER A 37 6.14 6.00 5.86
C SER A 37 7.59 6.00 5.39
N LYS A 38 8.30 7.09 5.67
CA LYS A 38 9.72 7.21 5.36
C LYS A 38 10.54 6.53 6.45
N HIS A 39 11.37 5.57 6.08
CA HIS A 39 12.33 4.96 6.98
C HIS A 39 13.67 4.74 6.28
N SER A 40 14.76 5.17 6.91
CA SER A 40 16.12 4.97 6.39
C SER A 40 16.35 5.42 4.93
N GLY A 41 15.61 6.44 4.47
CA GLY A 41 15.69 6.97 3.09
C GLY A 41 14.71 6.33 2.10
N GLU A 42 14.00 5.27 2.50
CA GLU A 42 13.02 4.54 1.69
C GLU A 42 11.60 5.00 2.04
N LEU A 43 10.66 4.87 1.10
CA LEU A 43 9.22 5.00 1.35
C LEU A 43 8.61 3.60 1.44
N LEU A 44 8.34 3.15 2.65
CA LEU A 44 7.85 1.81 2.92
C LEU A 44 6.32 1.80 2.92
N PRO A 45 5.66 1.01 2.06
CA PRO A 45 4.22 0.81 2.17
C PRO A 45 3.89 -0.08 3.38
N GLY A 46 2.74 0.21 3.98
CA GLY A 46 2.29 -0.39 5.23
C GLY A 46 0.82 -0.10 5.50
N LYS A 47 0.40 -0.33 6.75
CA LYS A 47 -0.98 -0.15 7.20
C LYS A 47 -1.11 1.01 8.17
N LEU A 48 -2.06 1.92 7.93
CA LEU A 48 -2.50 2.90 8.92
C LEU A 48 -3.65 2.31 9.72
N VAL A 49 -3.54 2.35 11.05
CA VAL A 49 -4.65 2.08 11.97
C VAL A 49 -5.03 3.42 12.62
N PRO A 50 -6.06 4.13 12.11
CA PRO A 50 -6.42 5.47 12.57
C PRO A 50 -6.67 5.53 14.08
N MET A 51 -7.31 4.50 14.64
CA MET A 51 -7.59 4.40 16.08
C MET A 51 -6.33 4.36 16.95
N ASN A 52 -5.22 3.82 16.41
CA ASN A 52 -3.92 3.79 17.12
C ASN A 52 -3.09 5.05 16.85
N GLY A 53 -3.50 5.89 15.89
CA GLY A 53 -2.79 7.08 15.49
C GLY A 53 -1.55 6.84 14.62
N LYS A 54 -1.30 5.61 14.18
CA LYS A 54 0.00 5.17 13.66
C LYS A 54 -0.09 4.42 12.33
N CYS A 55 0.92 4.64 11.50
CA CYS A 55 1.27 3.78 10.37
C CYS A 55 2.29 2.73 10.80
N TYR A 56 2.06 1.50 10.37
CA TYR A 56 2.89 0.33 10.64
C TYR A 56 3.49 -0.18 9.33
N CYS A 57 4.82 -0.23 9.24
CA CYS A 57 5.54 -0.64 8.04
C CYS A 57 6.47 -1.82 8.31
N PRO A 58 6.51 -2.85 7.46
CA PRO A 58 7.43 -3.97 7.61
C PRO A 58 8.85 -3.56 7.19
N TYR A 59 9.86 -3.81 8.03
CA TYR A 59 11.27 -3.61 7.68
C TYR A 59 12.22 -4.46 8.54
N GLY A 60 13.09 -5.25 7.90
CA GLY A 60 14.21 -5.92 8.57
C GLY A 60 13.80 -6.86 9.69
N GLY A 61 12.67 -7.56 9.55
CA GLY A 61 12.12 -8.46 10.57
C GLY A 61 11.17 -7.79 11.58
N ALA A 62 11.03 -6.46 11.57
CA ALA A 62 10.23 -5.71 12.53
C ALA A 62 9.03 -4.99 11.89
N GLU A 63 7.99 -4.76 12.69
CA GLU A 63 6.93 -3.81 12.40
C GLU A 63 7.34 -2.44 12.96
N LEU A 64 7.62 -1.50 12.07
CA LEU A 64 8.00 -0.13 12.42
C LEU A 64 6.76 0.73 12.61
N GLU A 65 6.72 1.51 13.68
CA GLU A 65 5.64 2.47 13.95
C GLU A 65 6.04 3.89 13.54
N SER A 66 5.12 4.63 12.92
CA SER A 66 5.30 6.03 12.56
C SER A 66 4.04 6.84 12.77
N TYR A 67 4.18 8.02 13.39
CA TYR A 67 3.12 9.01 13.48
C TYR A 67 3.02 9.84 12.21
N ASP A 68 4.12 10.03 11.48
CA ASP A 68 4.16 10.72 10.19
C ASP A 68 4.05 9.72 9.04
N TYR A 69 3.11 9.95 8.12
CA TYR A 69 2.89 9.03 7.00
C TYR A 69 2.17 9.74 5.85
N GLU A 70 2.01 9.04 4.73
CA GLU A 70 1.12 9.42 3.64
C GLU A 70 0.07 8.34 3.44
N VAL A 71 -1.19 8.73 3.29
CA VAL A 71 -2.32 7.82 3.04
C VAL A 71 -2.61 7.79 1.55
N LEU A 72 -2.81 6.61 0.98
CA LEU A 72 -3.22 6.47 -0.40
C LEU A 72 -4.72 6.75 -0.53
N CYS A 73 -5.08 7.79 -1.27
CA CYS A 73 -6.45 8.21 -1.47
C CYS A 73 -6.88 8.10 -2.93
N GLU A 74 -8.10 7.63 -3.15
CA GLU A 74 -8.78 7.68 -4.43
C GLU A 74 -9.27 9.10 -4.73
N SER A 75 -8.77 9.67 -5.83
CA SER A 75 -9.25 10.93 -6.38
C SER A 75 -10.51 10.67 -7.22
N PHE A 76 -11.64 10.54 -6.53
CA PHE A 76 -12.93 10.24 -7.14
C PHE A 76 -13.47 11.41 -7.95
N ILE A 77 -13.82 11.14 -9.21
CA ILE A 77 -14.69 12.01 -10.01
C ILE A 77 -16.05 11.32 -10.10
N PRO A 78 -17.17 11.97 -9.71
CA PRO A 78 -18.50 11.40 -9.89
C PRO A 78 -18.73 10.88 -11.31
N GLY A 79 -19.17 9.61 -11.42
CA GLY A 79 -19.39 8.93 -12.70
C GLY A 79 -18.14 8.28 -13.30
N SER A 80 -16.97 8.34 -12.65
CA SER A 80 -15.79 7.57 -13.04
C SER A 80 -15.73 6.21 -12.33
N CYS A 81 -15.15 5.20 -13.01
CA CYS A 81 -14.89 3.90 -12.43
C CYS A 81 -13.63 3.94 -11.53
N LYS A 82 -13.55 3.03 -10.55
CA LYS A 82 -12.34 2.85 -9.75
C LYS A 82 -11.13 2.62 -10.65
N GLY A 83 -10.08 3.40 -10.43
CA GLY A 83 -8.88 3.35 -11.26
C GLY A 83 -7.88 2.27 -10.85
N TYR A 84 -8.24 1.37 -9.94
CA TYR A 84 -7.36 0.33 -9.41
C TYR A 84 -8.15 -0.93 -9.07
N ARG A 85 -7.44 -2.04 -8.95
CA ARG A 85 -7.97 -3.30 -8.40
C ARG A 85 -6.88 -4.03 -7.62
N TRP A 86 -7.31 -5.01 -6.83
CA TRP A 86 -6.42 -5.98 -6.20
C TRP A 86 -6.26 -7.18 -7.14
N GLU A 87 -5.03 -7.59 -7.40
CA GLU A 87 -4.71 -8.74 -8.25
C GLU A 87 -3.92 -9.77 -7.45
N ARG A 88 -4.42 -11.01 -7.42
CA ARG A 88 -3.78 -12.11 -6.72
C ARG A 88 -2.42 -12.42 -7.35
N ALA A 89 -1.41 -12.61 -6.51
CA ALA A 89 -0.06 -13.01 -6.89
C ALA A 89 0.54 -13.95 -5.84
N PHE A 90 1.65 -14.59 -6.20
CA PHE A 90 2.31 -15.59 -5.37
C PHE A 90 3.83 -15.54 -5.50
N ASP A 91 4.54 -15.99 -4.47
CA ASP A 91 5.97 -16.35 -4.52
C ASP A 91 6.91 -15.28 -5.13
N GLY A 92 6.60 -14.00 -4.90
CA GLY A 92 7.38 -12.88 -5.42
C GLY A 92 6.89 -12.30 -6.75
N ASP A 93 5.85 -12.88 -7.36
CA ASP A 93 5.30 -12.39 -8.61
C ASP A 93 4.75 -10.95 -8.47
N VAL A 94 5.08 -10.13 -9.48
CA VAL A 94 4.66 -8.73 -9.59
C VAL A 94 3.76 -8.62 -10.83
N PRO A 95 2.43 -8.50 -10.65
CA PRO A 95 1.51 -8.38 -11.76
C PRO A 95 1.75 -7.12 -12.60
N LYS A 96 1.37 -7.18 -13.87
CA LYS A 96 1.45 -6.04 -14.77
C LYS A 96 0.64 -4.85 -14.23
N ASN A 97 1.23 -3.66 -14.30
CA ASN A 97 0.66 -2.41 -13.81
C ASN A 97 0.57 -2.32 -12.27
N ALA A 98 1.35 -3.11 -11.52
CA ALA A 98 1.52 -2.92 -10.09
C ALA A 98 1.91 -1.47 -9.76
N ILE A 99 1.29 -0.93 -8.70
CA ILE A 99 1.51 0.45 -8.28
C ILE A 99 2.73 0.50 -7.36
N VAL A 100 3.75 1.25 -7.78
CA VAL A 100 4.95 1.52 -6.99
C VAL A 100 4.62 2.50 -5.87
N ALA A 101 4.92 2.12 -4.63
CA ALA A 101 4.76 2.95 -3.44
C ALA A 101 6.07 3.60 -2.97
N GLY A 102 7.22 3.08 -3.37
CA GLY A 102 8.52 3.61 -3.02
C GLY A 102 9.64 2.88 -3.74
N ILE A 103 10.87 3.32 -3.49
CA ILE A 103 12.10 2.70 -3.99
C ILE A 103 12.92 2.27 -2.77
N ALA A 104 13.38 1.03 -2.77
CA ALA A 104 14.24 0.48 -1.75
C ALA A 104 15.68 0.99 -1.90
N LYS A 105 16.53 0.71 -0.92
CA LYS A 105 17.93 1.17 -0.91
C LYS A 105 18.79 0.61 -2.05
N ASP A 106 18.47 -0.58 -2.53
CA ASP A 106 19.15 -1.22 -3.66
C ASP A 106 18.71 -0.66 -5.02
N GLY A 107 17.73 0.25 -5.03
CA GLY A 107 17.21 0.88 -6.23
C GLY A 107 15.97 0.20 -6.81
N GLU A 108 15.53 -0.91 -6.21
CA GLU A 108 14.40 -1.68 -6.70
C GLU A 108 13.05 -1.14 -6.20
N PRO A 109 11.97 -1.30 -6.96
CA PRO A 109 10.65 -0.81 -6.58
C PRO A 109 10.01 -1.62 -5.46
N LEU A 110 9.26 -0.91 -4.61
CA LEU A 110 8.37 -1.47 -3.60
C LEU A 110 6.92 -1.30 -4.04
N TYR A 111 6.16 -2.39 -4.03
CA TYR A 111 4.74 -2.42 -4.39
C TYR A 111 3.84 -2.57 -3.18
N ILE A 112 2.60 -2.12 -3.33
CA ILE A 112 1.57 -2.25 -2.29
C ILE A 112 0.96 -3.64 -2.37
N VAL A 113 0.97 -4.33 -1.24
CA VAL A 113 0.32 -5.64 -1.09
C VAL A 113 -0.71 -5.62 0.03
N LYS A 114 -1.69 -6.50 -0.11
CA LYS A 114 -2.69 -6.84 0.90
C LYS A 114 -2.65 -8.34 1.13
N GLY A 115 -2.65 -8.75 2.39
CA GLY A 115 -2.78 -10.16 2.78
C GLY A 115 -3.35 -10.28 4.18
N VAL A 116 -3.42 -11.50 4.71
CA VAL A 116 -3.97 -11.78 6.04
C VAL A 116 -2.88 -12.34 6.94
N VAL A 117 -2.74 -11.77 8.14
CA VAL A 117 -1.86 -12.26 9.20
C VAL A 117 -2.68 -12.34 10.49
N ASN A 118 -2.75 -13.52 11.11
CA ASN A 118 -3.53 -13.76 12.33
C ASN A 118 -4.98 -13.23 12.25
N ASP A 119 -5.68 -13.60 11.18
CA ASP A 119 -7.07 -13.22 10.88
C ASP A 119 -7.31 -11.70 10.69
N GLU A 120 -6.26 -10.89 10.59
CA GLU A 120 -6.34 -9.46 10.29
C GLU A 120 -5.84 -9.17 8.87
N THR A 121 -6.63 -8.40 8.10
CA THR A 121 -6.18 -7.86 6.81
C THR A 121 -5.09 -6.81 7.03
N CYS A 122 -3.91 -7.05 6.48
CA CYS A 122 -2.76 -6.15 6.57
C CYS A 122 -2.35 -5.63 5.20
N PHE A 123 -1.80 -4.40 5.18
CA PHE A 123 -1.10 -3.84 4.04
C PHE A 123 0.39 -3.78 4.31
N GLY A 124 1.20 -4.03 3.30
CA GLY A 124 2.65 -4.05 3.43
C GLY A 124 3.35 -3.85 2.09
N LYS A 125 4.53 -4.46 1.95
CA LYS A 125 5.39 -4.31 0.78
C LYS A 125 5.61 -5.64 0.06
N LEU A 126 5.67 -5.58 -1.26
CA LEU A 126 6.39 -6.55 -2.09
C LEU A 126 7.61 -5.85 -2.66
N HIS A 127 8.77 -6.47 -2.49
CA HIS A 127 10.03 -5.96 -3.01
C HIS A 127 10.34 -6.68 -4.33
N GLU A 128 10.64 -5.94 -5.40
CA GLU A 128 11.06 -6.56 -6.67
C GLU A 128 12.27 -7.47 -6.44
N GLY A 129 12.24 -8.66 -7.05
CA GLY A 129 13.31 -9.66 -6.92
C GLY A 129 13.29 -10.49 -5.63
N HIS A 130 12.44 -10.17 -4.64
CA HIS A 130 12.23 -11.05 -3.48
C HIS A 130 11.17 -12.11 -3.80
N SER A 131 11.27 -13.28 -3.16
CA SER A 131 10.36 -14.42 -3.40
C SER A 131 9.10 -14.42 -2.52
N CYS A 132 8.80 -13.32 -1.84
CA CYS A 132 7.64 -13.19 -0.96
C CYS A 132 7.27 -11.72 -0.70
N ALA A 133 6.07 -11.51 -0.18
CA ALA A 133 5.61 -10.23 0.34
C ALA A 133 5.82 -10.15 1.87
N TYR A 134 5.87 -8.93 2.39
CA TYR A 134 6.08 -8.65 3.80
C TYR A 134 4.93 -7.85 4.38
N LEU A 135 4.35 -8.32 5.48
CA LEU A 135 3.23 -7.70 6.17
C LEU A 135 3.59 -7.36 7.63
N PRO A 136 3.23 -6.16 8.12
CA PRO A 136 3.45 -5.77 9.51
C PRO A 136 2.32 -6.28 10.41
N TRP A 137 2.65 -6.96 11.51
CA TRP A 137 1.69 -7.31 12.55
C TRP A 137 2.38 -7.57 13.90
N GLY A 138 1.80 -7.08 15.00
CA GLY A 138 2.19 -7.46 16.37
C GLY A 138 3.68 -7.25 16.69
N GLY A 139 4.30 -6.20 16.15
CA GLY A 139 5.72 -5.89 16.35
C GLY A 139 6.68 -6.60 15.39
N LYS A 140 6.19 -7.41 14.44
CA LYS A 140 7.03 -8.22 13.53
C LYS A 140 6.68 -8.01 12.06
N GLU A 141 7.68 -8.25 11.22
CA GLU A 141 7.52 -8.42 9.78
C GLU A 141 7.24 -9.90 9.47
N TYR A 142 6.13 -10.19 8.80
CA TYR A 142 5.72 -11.52 8.38
C TYR A 142 5.93 -11.70 6.88
N SER A 143 6.68 -12.73 6.50
CA SER A 143 6.79 -13.15 5.10
C SER A 143 5.56 -13.98 4.71
N VAL A 144 4.90 -13.61 3.61
CA VAL A 144 3.75 -14.33 3.05
C VAL A 144 3.95 -14.63 1.57
N ASN A 145 3.55 -15.83 1.16
CA ASN A 145 3.69 -16.29 -0.22
C ASN A 145 2.43 -16.08 -1.06
N GLU A 146 1.29 -15.85 -0.43
CA GLU A 146 0.01 -15.54 -1.09
C GLU A 146 -0.45 -14.15 -0.67
N TYR A 147 -0.69 -13.29 -1.65
CA TYR A 147 -1.05 -11.89 -1.42
C TYR A 147 -1.77 -11.31 -2.63
N ASP A 148 -2.47 -10.19 -2.43
CA ASP A 148 -2.99 -9.39 -3.53
C ASP A 148 -2.10 -8.14 -3.71
N VAL A 149 -1.69 -7.85 -4.94
CA VAL A 149 -0.96 -6.62 -5.31
C VAL A 149 -1.95 -5.56 -5.78
N LEU A 150 -1.74 -4.31 -5.37
CA LEU A 150 -2.53 -3.19 -5.88
C LEU A 150 -2.07 -2.83 -7.30
N VAL A 151 -2.94 -3.01 -8.29
CA VAL A 151 -2.64 -2.73 -9.69
C VAL A 151 -3.50 -1.61 -10.24
N TRP A 152 -2.92 -0.83 -11.16
CA TRP A 152 -3.67 0.14 -11.92
C TRP A 152 -4.63 -0.56 -12.90
N GLN A 153 -5.90 -0.15 -12.90
CA GLN A 153 -6.91 -0.64 -13.82
C GLN A 153 -7.20 0.40 -14.90
N LYS A 154 -6.98 0.00 -16.16
CA LYS A 154 -7.39 0.78 -17.32
C LYS A 154 -8.85 0.49 -17.63
N HIS A 155 -9.62 1.56 -17.83
CA HIS A 155 -10.92 1.53 -18.50
C HIS A 155 -10.77 2.18 -19.88
#